data_AF-A0A820BNZ9-F1
#
_entry.id   AF-A0A820BNZ9-F1
#
_cell.length_a   1.000
_cell.length_b   1.000
_cell.length_c   1.000
_cell.angle_alpha   90.00
_cell.angle_beta   90.00
_cell.angle_gamma   90.00
#
_symmetry.space_group_name_H-M   'P 1'
#
loop_
_entity.id
_entity.type
_entity.pdbx_description
1 polymer ?
#
loop_
_entity_poly.entity_id
_entity_poly.type
_entity_poly.pdbx_seq_one_letter_code
_entity_poly.pdbx_strand_id
1 'polypeptide(L)'
;LGRVLLAAGHRVRLATHEKFRKFVRENGLEFFSLVRNPADLMSFIYAAGDLIKHRHVITDILTSAWHACTVEDDETGKPFTAEAIIANPPSFGHIHCAHKLQIPLH
;
A
#
# COMPACT_ATOMS: atom_id res chain seq x y z
N LEU A 1 -9.76 -11.91 3.79
CA LEU A 1 -9.16 -12.14 2.45
C LEU A 1 -7.71 -12.58 2.52
N GLY A 2 -6.77 -11.77 3.04
CA GLY A 2 -5.33 -12.10 3.04
C GLY A 2 -4.97 -13.51 3.56
N ARG A 3 -5.54 -13.93 4.69
CA ARG A 3 -5.33 -15.29 5.22
C ARG A 3 -5.85 -16.42 4.33
N VAL A 4 -6.92 -16.17 3.56
CA VAL A 4 -7.47 -17.15 2.62
C VAL A 4 -6.52 -17.30 1.43
N LEU A 5 -6.00 -16.19 0.90
CA LEU A 5 -4.99 -16.21 -0.15
C LEU A 5 -3.71 -16.91 0.32
N LEU A 6 -3.27 -16.64 1.55
CA LEU A 6 -2.14 -17.33 2.17
C LEU A 6 -2.37 -18.85 2.27
N ALA A 7 -3.56 -19.27 2.74
CA ALA A 7 -3.93 -20.68 2.83
C ALA A 7 -4.04 -21.37 1.46
N ALA A 8 -4.35 -20.61 0.40
CA ALA A 8 -4.33 -21.09 -0.99
C ALA A 8 -2.92 -21.16 -1.59
N GLY A 9 -1.87 -20.82 -0.83
CA GLY A 9 -0.47 -20.92 -1.24
C GLY A 9 0.14 -19.63 -1.80
N HIS A 10 -0.59 -18.50 -1.77
CA HIS A 10 -0.05 -17.22 -2.23
C HIS A 10 0.83 -16.56 -1.17
N ARG A 11 1.87 -15.86 -1.61
CA ARG A 11 2.63 -14.92 -0.78
C ARG A 11 1.88 -13.59 -0.72
N VAL A 12 1.54 -13.13 0.47
CA VAL A 12 0.67 -11.96 0.65
C VAL A 12 1.35 -10.92 1.53
N ARG A 13 1.42 -9.69 1.03
CA ARG A 13 1.81 -8.48 1.77
C ARG A 13 0.62 -7.56 1.94
N LEU A 14 0.39 -7.09 3.16
CA LEU A 14 -0.61 -6.06 3.44
C LEU A 14 0.08 -4.73 3.72
N ALA A 15 -0.18 -3.76 2.84
CA ALA A 15 0.28 -2.39 3.00
C ALA A 15 -0.76 -1.56 3.76
N THR A 16 -0.41 -1.04 4.94
CA THR A 16 -1.31 -0.21 5.75
C THR A 16 -0.50 0.63 6.74
N HIS A 17 -1.16 1.28 7.70
CA HIS A 17 -0.50 2.11 8.70
C HIS A 17 0.29 1.27 9.71
N GLU A 18 1.45 1.80 10.11
CA GLU A 18 2.40 1.21 11.07
C GLU A 18 1.75 0.57 12.31
N LYS A 19 0.72 1.21 12.88
CA LYS A 19 0.01 0.70 14.07
C LYS A 19 -0.58 -0.71 13.90
N PHE A 20 -0.80 -1.16 12.67
CA PHE A 20 -1.32 -2.49 12.38
C PHE A 20 -0.23 -3.54 12.13
N ARG A 21 1.06 -3.17 12.08
CA ARG A 21 2.18 -4.07 11.78
C ARG A 21 2.10 -5.38 12.57
N LYS A 22 2.00 -5.28 13.90
CA LYS A 22 1.92 -6.44 14.79
C LYS A 22 0.75 -7.34 14.43
N PHE A 23 -0.45 -6.77 14.27
CA PHE A 23 -1.65 -7.52 13.91
C PHE A 23 -1.51 -8.25 12.56
N VAL A 24 -0.91 -7.61 11.56
CA VAL A 24 -0.69 -8.21 10.23
C VAL A 24 0.26 -9.41 10.31
N ARG A 25 1.41 -9.22 10.97
CA ARG A 25 2.43 -10.26 11.14
C ARG A 25 1.94 -11.44 11.97
N GLU A 26 1.21 -11.19 13.06
CA GLU A 26 0.59 -12.25 13.90
C GLU A 26 -0.41 -13.12 13.11
N ASN A 27 -0.95 -12.61 12.00
CA ASN A 27 -1.81 -13.35 11.09
C ASN A 27 -1.06 -14.01 9.92
N GLY A 28 0.28 -14.03 9.96
CA GLY A 28 1.15 -14.71 8.98
C GLY A 28 1.32 -13.97 7.65
N LEU A 29 0.96 -12.69 7.58
CA LEU A 29 1.10 -11.88 6.37
C LEU A 29 2.38 -11.03 6.42
N GLU A 30 2.95 -10.73 5.26
CA GLU A 30 3.98 -9.70 5.17
C GLU A 30 3.38 -8.31 5.38
N PHE A 31 4.16 -7.38 5.92
CA PHE A 31 3.71 -6.03 6.23
C PHE A 31 4.53 -5.01 5.44
N PHE A 32 3.88 -3.92 5.03
CA PHE A 32 4.55 -2.72 4.58
C PHE A 32 3.84 -1.48 5.10
N SER A 33 4.61 -0.49 5.56
CA SER A 33 4.06 0.74 6.13
C SER A 33 3.79 1.77 5.03
N LEU A 34 2.53 2.19 4.87
CA LEU A 34 2.20 3.33 4.01
C LEU A 34 2.45 4.65 4.77
N VAL A 35 3.10 5.60 4.10
CA VAL A 35 3.32 6.99 4.58
C VAL A 35 2.02 7.79 4.37
N ARG A 36 1.46 8.66 5.24
CA ARG A 36 1.38 8.86 6.71
C ARG A 36 -0.06 9.34 7.00
N ASN A 37 -0.53 9.14 8.25
CA ASN A 37 -1.78 9.57 8.92
C ASN A 37 -3.05 9.95 8.07
N PRO A 38 -4.18 9.22 8.19
CA PRO A 38 -5.41 9.46 7.41
C PRO A 38 -6.01 10.87 7.47
N ALA A 39 -5.69 11.64 8.52
CA ALA A 39 -6.19 12.99 8.71
C ALA A 39 -5.74 13.96 7.59
N ASP A 40 -4.51 13.80 7.10
CA ASP A 40 -3.94 14.65 6.05
C ASP A 40 -4.48 14.26 4.65
N LEU A 41 -4.89 13.01 4.48
CA LEU A 41 -5.55 12.52 3.27
C LEU A 41 -7.03 12.94 3.21
N MET A 42 -7.73 12.89 4.35
CA MET A 42 -9.13 13.32 4.44
C MET A 42 -9.25 14.84 4.29
N SER A 43 -8.30 15.63 4.80
CA SER A 43 -8.27 17.07 4.52
C SER A 43 -8.08 17.34 3.02
N PHE A 44 -7.25 16.56 2.32
CA PHE A 44 -7.06 16.67 0.87
C PHE A 44 -8.31 16.30 0.05
N ILE A 45 -8.96 15.18 0.36
CA ILE A 45 -10.14 14.70 -0.40
C ILE A 45 -11.33 15.66 -0.27
N TYR A 46 -11.51 16.25 0.91
CA TYR A 46 -12.67 17.11 1.20
C TYR A 46 -12.37 18.62 1.03
N ALA A 47 -11.10 19.05 0.95
CA ALA A 47 -10.75 20.44 0.65
C ALA A 47 -10.62 20.66 -0.86
N ALA A 48 -11.69 21.11 -1.49
CA ALA A 48 -11.78 21.45 -2.91
C ALA A 48 -10.93 22.66 -3.36
N GLY A 49 -9.68 22.83 -2.91
CA GLY A 49 -9.08 24.17 -2.93
C GLY A 49 -7.62 24.37 -3.34
N ASP A 50 -6.67 23.45 -3.17
CA ASP A 50 -5.28 23.80 -3.51
C ASP A 50 -4.36 22.59 -3.78
N LEU A 51 -4.41 22.06 -5.01
CA LEU A 51 -3.54 20.99 -5.49
C LEU A 51 -2.05 21.29 -5.31
N ILE A 52 -1.64 22.56 -5.39
CA ILE A 52 -0.23 22.97 -5.28
C ILE A 52 0.28 22.73 -3.86
N LYS A 53 -0.54 23.04 -2.85
CA LYS A 53 -0.17 22.81 -1.44
C LYS A 53 -0.11 21.33 -1.10
N HIS A 54 -0.88 20.47 -1.76
CA HIS A 54 -0.97 19.04 -1.42
C HIS A 54 -0.12 18.14 -2.33
N ARG A 55 0.64 18.70 -3.29
CA ARG A 55 1.50 17.92 -4.20
C ARG A 55 2.45 16.98 -3.49
N HIS A 56 3.00 17.41 -2.35
CA HIS A 56 3.94 16.61 -1.55
C HIS A 56 3.24 15.39 -0.95
N VAL A 57 2.00 15.56 -0.46
CA VAL A 57 1.16 14.48 0.06
C VAL A 57 0.87 13.44 -1.02
N ILE A 58 0.49 13.89 -2.23
CA ILE A 58 0.25 12.97 -3.36
C ILE A 58 1.53 12.20 -3.70
N THR A 59 2.68 12.88 -3.78
CA THR A 59 3.96 12.24 -4.04
C THR A 59 4.27 11.17 -2.99
N ASP A 60 4.05 11.44 -1.71
CA ASP A 60 4.31 10.47 -0.63
C ASP A 60 3.40 9.24 -0.71
N ILE A 61 2.12 9.44 -1.06
CA ILE A 61 1.16 8.33 -1.26
C ILE A 61 1.58 7.47 -2.45
N LEU A 62 1.87 8.09 -3.59
CA LEU A 62 2.31 7.37 -4.78
C LEU A 62 3.63 6.62 -4.54
N THR A 63 4.57 7.27 -3.86
CA THR A 63 5.88 6.69 -3.54
C THR A 63 5.75 5.51 -2.57
N SER A 64 4.96 5.66 -1.51
CA SER A 64 4.75 4.57 -0.54
C SER A 64 3.97 3.40 -1.14
N ALA A 65 2.96 3.66 -1.98
CA ALA A 65 2.26 2.62 -2.73
C ALA A 65 3.20 1.86 -3.69
N TRP A 66 4.09 2.58 -4.38
CA TRP A 66 5.10 1.98 -5.25
C TRP A 66 6.07 1.08 -4.46
N HIS A 67 6.60 1.59 -3.35
CA HIS A 67 7.51 0.82 -2.51
C HIS A 67 6.85 -0.41 -1.89
N ALA A 68 5.58 -0.31 -1.49
CA ALA A 68 4.82 -1.45 -0.99
C ALA A 68 4.80 -2.62 -1.98
N CYS A 69 4.80 -2.32 -3.28
CA CYS A 69 4.75 -3.29 -4.36
C CYS A 69 6.12 -3.83 -4.78
N THR A 70 7.22 -3.14 -4.47
CA THR A 70 8.52 -3.39 -5.14
C THR A 70 9.75 -3.43 -4.23
N VAL A 71 9.66 -2.88 -3.02
CA VAL A 71 10.77 -2.86 -2.07
C VAL A 71 10.74 -4.14 -1.23
N GLU A 72 11.91 -4.59 -0.80
CA GLU A 72 12.03 -5.71 0.12
C GLU A 72 11.31 -5.48 1.46
N ASP A 73 11.04 -6.57 2.15
CA ASP A 73 10.50 -6.54 3.50
C ASP A 73 11.53 -5.94 4.48
N ASP A 74 11.15 -4.91 5.23
CA ASP A 74 12.05 -4.12 6.07
C ASP A 74 12.60 -4.88 7.29
N GLU A 75 11.91 -5.94 7.74
CA GLU A 75 12.34 -6.77 8.87
C GLU A 75 13.13 -8.00 8.42
N THR A 76 12.74 -8.59 7.29
CA THR A 76 13.30 -9.88 6.83
C THR A 76 14.31 -9.73 5.69
N GLY A 77 14.40 -8.55 5.07
CA GLY A 77 15.24 -8.30 3.89
C GLY A 77 14.83 -9.12 2.66
N LYS A 78 13.65 -9.76 2.69
CA LYS A 78 13.20 -10.61 1.58
C LYS A 78 12.73 -9.74 0.43
N PRO A 79 13.25 -9.92 -0.80
CA PRO A 79 12.75 -9.22 -1.98
C PRO A 79 11.25 -9.46 -2.15
N PHE A 80 10.53 -8.46 -2.65
CA PHE A 80 9.11 -8.57 -2.91
C PHE A 80 8.75 -7.78 -4.15
N THR A 81 8.03 -8.44 -5.06
CA THR A 81 7.44 -7.82 -6.24
C THR A 81 6.00 -8.30 -6.32
N ALA A 82 5.05 -7.38 -6.34
CA ALA A 82 3.64 -7.72 -6.48
C ALA A 82 3.35 -8.30 -7.88
N GLU A 83 2.58 -9.39 -7.91
CA GLU A 83 2.09 -10.03 -9.16
C GLU A 83 0.59 -9.78 -9.39
N ALA A 84 -0.11 -9.25 -8.39
CA ALA A 84 -1.46 -8.72 -8.46
C ALA A 84 -1.67 -7.73 -7.30
N ILE A 85 -2.56 -6.76 -7.50
CA ILE A 85 -2.93 -5.78 -6.46
C ILE A 85 -4.42 -5.90 -6.16
N ILE A 86 -4.76 -5.93 -4.88
CA ILE A 86 -6.14 -5.79 -4.38
C ILE A 86 -6.16 -4.54 -3.51
N ALA A 87 -6.92 -3.53 -3.91
CA ALA A 87 -6.87 -2.23 -3.24
C ALA A 87 -8.25 -1.57 -3.14
N ASN A 88 -8.42 -0.75 -2.12
CA ASN A 88 -9.58 0.14 -2.03
C ASN A 88 -9.27 1.48 -2.73
N PRO A 89 -10.29 2.17 -3.30
CA PRO A 89 -10.10 3.45 -3.96
C PRO A 89 -9.34 4.52 -3.12
N PRO A 90 -9.53 4.62 -1.79
CA PRO A 90 -8.79 5.58 -0.96
C PRO A 90 -7.27 5.37 -0.89
N SER A 91 -6.72 4.30 -1.47
CA SER A 91 -5.27 4.09 -1.53
C SER A 91 -4.57 4.94 -2.61
N PHE A 92 -5.30 5.50 -3.59
CA PHE A 92 -4.86 6.38 -4.71
C PHE A 92 -3.71 5.92 -5.63
N GLY A 93 -2.64 5.27 -5.15
CA GLY A 93 -1.49 4.88 -5.95
C GLY A 93 -1.58 3.51 -6.64
N HIS A 94 -2.52 2.66 -6.22
CA HIS A 94 -2.66 1.28 -6.66
C HIS A 94 -2.85 1.14 -8.18
N ILE A 95 -3.65 2.02 -8.81
CA ILE A 95 -3.87 2.00 -10.26
C ILE A 95 -2.60 2.28 -11.06
N HIS A 96 -1.80 3.24 -10.59
CA HIS A 96 -0.54 3.60 -11.24
C HIS A 96 0.51 2.50 -11.06
N CYS A 97 0.57 1.88 -9.87
CA CYS A 97 1.46 0.76 -9.60
C CYS A 97 1.11 -0.45 -10.49
N ALA A 98 -0.16 -0.84 -10.55
CA ALA A 98 -0.63 -1.94 -11.37
C ALA A 98 -0.34 -1.72 -12.85
N HIS A 99 -0.60 -0.51 -13.36
CA HIS A 99 -0.29 -0.15 -14.75
C HIS A 99 1.20 -0.24 -15.05
N LYS A 100 2.05 0.31 -14.17
CA LYS A 100 3.51 0.33 -14.36
C LYS A 100 4.12 -1.07 -14.28
N LEU A 101 3.59 -1.93 -13.41
CA LEU A 101 4.02 -3.33 -13.25
C LEU A 101 3.38 -4.27 -14.28
N GLN A 102 2.36 -3.81 -15.01
CA GLN A 102 1.56 -4.63 -15.93
C GLN A 102 0.92 -5.86 -15.27
N ILE A 103 0.38 -5.67 -14.07
CA ILE A 103 -0.26 -6.72 -13.26
C ILE A 103 -1.75 -6.47 -13.04
N PRO A 104 -2.56 -7.50 -12.74
CA PRO A 104 -3.97 -7.36 -12.43
C PRO A 104 -4.23 -6.44 -11.22
N LEU A 105 -5.33 -5.70 -11.29
CA LEU A 105 -5.83 -4.85 -10.21
C LEU A 105 -7.30 -5.19 -9.93
N HIS A 106 -7.63 -5.38 -8.66
CA HIS A 106 -8.99 -5.64 -8.16
C HIS A 106 -9.37 -4.70 -7.02
#